data_AF-A0AAV0X6D3-F1
#
_entry.id   AF-A0AAV0X6D3-F1
#
_cell.length_a   1.000
_cell.length_b   1.000
_cell.length_c   1.000
_cell.angle_alpha   90.00
_cell.angle_beta   90.00
_cell.angle_gamma   90.00
#
_symmetry.space_group_name_H-M   'P 1'
#
loop_
_entity.id
_entity.type
_entity.pdbx_description
1 polymer ?
#
loop_
_entity_poly.entity_id
_entity_poly.type
_entity_poly.pdbx_seq_one_letter_code
_entity_poly.pdbx_strand_id
1 'polypeptide(L)'
;MTFVRNEFSTIFHQDILFCKPLPSSTSGSEIFSMLDAFFIENSITWNNCIDVCTDGAKAMVGSVDGVVARIKKVSPNCTSSHCVLHRHSLATKKNSSVIKAST
;
A
#
# COMPACT_ATOMS: atom_id res chain seq x y z
N MET A 1 9.09 1.55 1.62
CA MET A 1 9.09 0.20 2.20
C MET A 1 7.78 -0.45 1.84
N THR A 2 7.83 -1.68 1.34
CA THR A 2 6.65 -2.45 0.92
C THR A 2 6.67 -3.79 1.64
N PHE A 3 5.52 -4.21 2.15
CA PHE A 3 5.32 -5.53 2.75
C PHE A 3 4.40 -6.35 1.85
N VAL A 4 4.57 -7.66 1.88
CA VAL A 4 3.64 -8.62 1.27
C VAL A 4 3.03 -9.46 2.36
N ARG A 5 1.74 -9.78 2.21
CA ARG A 5 1.05 -10.76 3.04
C ARG A 5 0.50 -11.84 2.13
N ASN A 6 0.88 -13.08 2.38
CA ASN A 6 0.39 -14.26 1.67
C ASN A 6 -0.21 -15.25 2.66
N GLU A 7 -1.10 -16.09 2.16
CA GLU A 7 -1.65 -17.23 2.90
C GLU A 7 -0.96 -18.50 2.42
N PHE A 8 -0.39 -19.26 3.33
CA PHE A 8 0.14 -20.59 3.07
C PHE A 8 -0.41 -21.56 4.11
N SER A 9 -1.10 -22.61 3.66
CA SER A 9 -1.71 -23.61 4.56
C SER A 9 -2.56 -22.99 5.67
N THR A 10 -3.42 -22.03 5.34
CA THR A 10 -4.31 -21.27 6.27
C THR A 10 -3.61 -20.33 7.25
N ILE A 11 -2.29 -20.16 7.13
CA ILE A 11 -1.51 -19.24 7.96
C ILE A 11 -1.12 -18.03 7.10
N PHE A 12 -1.37 -16.83 7.65
CA PHE A 12 -0.90 -15.60 7.04
C PHE A 12 0.55 -15.31 7.43
N HIS A 13 1.41 -15.22 6.43
CA HIS A 13 2.78 -14.77 6.58
C HIS A 13 2.90 -13.34 6.08
N GLN A 14 3.71 -12.54 6.76
CA GLN A 14 3.98 -11.17 6.36
C GLN A 14 5.48 -10.96 6.30
N ASP A 15 5.96 -10.59 5.12
CA ASP A 15 7.38 -10.39 4.84
C ASP A 15 7.61 -9.01 4.23
N ILE A 16 8.87 -8.55 4.30
CA ILE A 16 9.30 -7.35 3.59
C ILE A 16 9.49 -7.74 2.12
N LEU A 17 8.72 -7.11 1.23
CA LEU A 17 8.89 -7.29 -0.21
C LEU A 17 10.17 -6.57 -0.67
N PHE A 18 10.28 -5.28 -0.37
CA PHE A 18 11.52 -4.52 -0.48
C PHE A 18 11.50 -3.22 0.31
N CYS A 19 12.69 -2.69 0.57
CA CYS A 19 12.90 -1.36 1.14
C CYS A 19 14.02 -0.66 0.37
N LYS A 20 13.65 0.10 -0.66
CA LYS A 20 14.58 0.87 -1.50
C LYS A 20 14.20 2.36 -1.44
N PRO A 21 15.17 3.30 -1.52
CA PRO A 21 14.87 4.71 -1.68
C PRO A 21 14.21 4.95 -3.04
N LEU A 22 13.39 6.01 -3.13
CA LEU A 22 12.85 6.45 -4.41
C LEU A 22 13.93 7.28 -5.14
N PRO A 23 14.12 7.09 -6.46
CA PRO A 23 15.19 7.75 -7.21
C PRO A 23 15.01 9.28 -7.29
N SER A 24 13.77 9.74 -7.46
CA SER A 24 13.48 11.13 -7.84
C SER A 24 12.37 11.79 -7.01
N SER A 25 11.19 11.19 -6.97
CA SER A 25 9.97 11.80 -6.42
C SER A 25 9.12 10.79 -5.68
N THR A 26 8.23 11.29 -4.81
CA THR A 26 7.20 10.48 -4.13
C THR A 26 5.91 10.37 -4.94
N SER A 27 5.99 10.51 -6.27
CA SER A 27 4.84 10.43 -7.17
C SER A 27 4.32 9.00 -7.28
N GLY A 28 3.02 8.86 -7.57
CA GLY A 28 2.41 7.54 -7.76
C GLY A 28 2.99 6.78 -8.96
N SER A 29 3.46 7.49 -9.99
CA SER A 29 4.19 6.88 -11.11
C SER A 29 5.52 6.27 -10.68
N GLU A 30 6.35 7.02 -9.94
CA GLU A 30 7.67 6.55 -9.53
C GLU A 30 7.57 5.35 -8.58
N ILE A 31 6.64 5.42 -7.62
CA ILE A 31 6.39 4.32 -6.69
C ILE A 31 5.90 3.08 -7.44
N PHE A 32 4.98 3.25 -8.40
CA PHE A 32 4.49 2.14 -9.22
C PHE A 32 5.62 1.52 -10.08
N SER A 33 6.43 2.34 -10.75
CA SER A 33 7.54 1.84 -11.57
C SER A 33 8.54 0.99 -10.76
N MET A 34 8.82 1.40 -9.52
CA MET A 34 9.67 0.61 -8.61
C MET A 34 9.02 -0.72 -8.18
N LEU A 35 7.71 -0.73 -7.93
CA LEU A 35 6.97 -1.97 -7.65
C LEU A 35 6.95 -2.89 -8.87
N ASP A 36 6.66 -2.35 -10.04
CA ASP A 36 6.56 -3.10 -11.30
C ASP A 36 7.91 -3.70 -11.70
N ALA A 37 8.99 -2.91 -11.61
CA ALA A 37 10.35 -3.41 -11.83
C ALA A 37 10.68 -4.57 -10.88
N PHE A 38 10.33 -4.45 -9.59
CA PHE A 38 10.53 -5.55 -8.63
C PHE A 38 9.73 -6.80 -9.01
N PHE A 39 8.47 -6.65 -9.42
CA PHE A 39 7.63 -7.78 -9.84
C PHE A 39 8.22 -8.47 -11.08
N ILE A 40 8.69 -7.70 -12.06
CA ILE A 40 9.34 -8.21 -13.27
C ILE A 40 10.65 -8.95 -12.91
N GLU A 41 11.54 -8.32 -12.14
CA GLU A 41 12.83 -8.89 -11.71
C GLU A 41 12.66 -10.23 -10.99
N ASN A 42 11.59 -10.38 -10.20
CA ASN A 42 11.32 -11.58 -9.40
C ASN A 42 10.31 -12.53 -10.05
N SER A 43 9.91 -12.29 -11.30
CA SER A 43 8.91 -13.10 -12.02
C SER A 43 7.58 -13.26 -11.26
N ILE A 44 7.17 -12.22 -10.54
CA ILE A 44 5.90 -12.16 -9.82
C ILE A 44 4.84 -11.56 -10.73
N THR A 45 3.75 -12.26 -10.97
CA THR A 45 2.61 -11.71 -11.72
C THR A 45 1.73 -10.81 -10.86
N TRP A 46 1.31 -9.68 -11.41
CA TRP A 46 0.33 -8.79 -10.79
C TRP A 46 -1.02 -9.47 -10.51
N ASN A 47 -1.35 -10.55 -11.23
CA ASN A 47 -2.56 -11.34 -10.97
C ASN A 47 -2.56 -12.01 -9.59
N ASN A 48 -1.39 -12.18 -8.95
CA ASN A 48 -1.29 -12.70 -7.59
C ASN A 48 -1.57 -11.61 -6.54
N CYS A 49 -1.57 -10.33 -6.91
CA CYS A 49 -1.88 -9.23 -6.01
C CYS A 49 -3.39 -9.03 -5.93
N ILE A 50 -4.00 -9.59 -4.88
CA ILE A 50 -5.46 -9.55 -4.67
C ILE A 50 -5.95 -8.28 -3.97
N ASP A 51 -5.14 -7.66 -3.12
CA ASP A 51 -5.44 -6.39 -2.44
C ASP A 51 -4.17 -5.55 -2.25
N VAL A 52 -4.33 -4.23 -2.31
CA VAL A 52 -3.29 -3.27 -1.94
C VAL A 52 -3.75 -2.38 -0.78
N CYS A 53 -2.99 -2.39 0.32
CA CYS A 53 -3.23 -1.56 1.48
C CYS A 53 -2.28 -0.35 1.49
N THR A 54 -2.82 0.87 1.55
CA THR A 54 -2.02 2.11 1.51
C THR A 54 -2.40 3.09 2.62
N ASP A 55 -1.54 4.05 2.93
CA ASP A 55 -1.79 5.08 3.94
C ASP A 55 -2.85 6.12 3.51
N GLY A 56 -3.33 6.08 2.27
CA GLY A 56 -4.30 7.04 1.77
C GLY A 56 -3.71 8.36 1.30
N ALA A 57 -2.38 8.50 1.23
CA ALA A 57 -1.76 9.69 0.65
C ALA A 57 -2.18 9.87 -0.81
N LYS A 58 -2.24 11.12 -1.29
CA LYS A 58 -2.68 11.45 -2.67
C LYS A 58 -1.88 10.69 -3.74
N ALA A 59 -0.57 10.50 -3.53
CA ALA A 59 0.28 9.74 -4.43
C ALA A 59 -0.10 8.24 -4.49
N MET A 60 -0.70 7.69 -3.44
CA MET A 60 -1.13 6.29 -3.39
C MET A 60 -2.54 6.11 -3.95
N VAL A 61 -3.51 6.92 -3.50
CA VAL A 61 -4.95 6.73 -3.79
C VAL A 61 -5.53 7.67 -4.86
N GLY A 62 -4.71 8.54 -5.46
CA GLY A 62 -5.16 9.42 -6.54
C GLY A 62 -5.84 8.64 -7.67
N SER A 63 -7.02 9.09 -8.10
CA SER A 63 -7.87 8.36 -9.06
C SER A 63 -7.24 8.21 -10.46
N VAL A 64 -6.39 9.15 -10.86
CA VAL A 64 -5.72 9.16 -12.17
C VAL A 64 -4.26 8.73 -12.05
N ASP A 65 -3.52 9.40 -11.18
CA ASP A 65 -2.06 9.25 -11.07
C ASP A 65 -1.58 8.43 -9.87
N GLY A 66 -2.50 7.98 -9.02
CA GLY A 66 -2.16 7.23 -7.82
C GLY A 66 -1.63 5.83 -8.12
N VAL A 67 -0.81 5.30 -7.22
CA VAL A 67 -0.30 3.91 -7.28
C VAL A 67 -1.44 2.91 -7.45
N VAL A 68 -2.52 3.04 -6.66
CA VAL A 68 -3.67 2.13 -6.72
C VAL A 68 -4.35 2.16 -8.09
N ALA A 69 -4.51 3.34 -8.69
CA ALA A 69 -5.09 3.47 -10.02
C ALA A 69 -4.22 2.80 -11.09
N ARG A 70 -2.89 2.84 -10.93
CA ARG A 70 -1.93 2.17 -11.82
C ARG A 70 -1.94 0.65 -11.63
N ILE A 71 -1.97 0.16 -10.40
CA ILE A 71 -2.10 -1.27 -10.08
C ILE A 71 -3.36 -1.84 -10.72
N LYS A 72 -4.51 -1.14 -10.62
CA LYS A 72 -5.77 -1.60 -11.23
C LYS A 72 -5.73 -1.68 -12.76
N LYS A 73 -4.79 -1.02 -13.45
CA LYS A 73 -4.60 -1.17 -14.90
C LYS A 73 -3.92 -2.50 -15.25
N VAL A 74 -3.03 -2.99 -14.39
CA VAL A 74 -2.28 -4.25 -14.61
C VAL A 74 -2.88 -5.45 -13.86
N SER A 75 -3.70 -5.21 -12.83
CA SER A 75 -4.49 -6.20 -12.11
C SER A 75 -5.89 -5.64 -11.82
N PRO A 76 -6.84 -5.71 -12.77
CA PRO A 76 -8.17 -5.12 -12.62
C PRO A 76 -9.01 -5.66 -11.46
N ASN A 77 -8.73 -6.90 -11.05
CA ASN A 77 -9.42 -7.57 -9.94
C ASN A 77 -8.81 -7.24 -8.56
N CYS A 78 -7.67 -6.54 -8.53
CA CYS A 78 -7.03 -6.14 -7.29
C CYS A 78 -7.91 -5.12 -6.53
N THR A 79 -8.28 -5.46 -5.31
CA THR A 79 -8.98 -4.53 -4.41
C THR A 79 -7.99 -3.57 -3.76
N SER A 80 -8.52 -2.55 -3.08
CA SER A 80 -7.68 -1.58 -2.39
C SER A 80 -8.28 -1.21 -1.05
N SER A 81 -7.44 -1.21 -0.02
CA SER A 81 -7.82 -0.91 1.36
C SER A 81 -6.99 0.23 1.97
N HIS A 82 -7.55 0.90 2.97
CA HIS A 82 -6.84 1.92 3.73
C HIS A 82 -6.21 1.32 4.99
N CYS A 83 -4.93 1.67 5.22
CA CYS A 83 -4.17 1.24 6.38
C CYS A 83 -4.90 1.58 7.69
N VAL A 84 -5.21 0.53 8.47
CA VAL A 84 -5.94 0.65 9.74
C VAL A 84 -5.13 1.49 10.74
N LEU A 85 -3.81 1.32 10.77
CA LEU A 85 -2.92 2.09 11.66
C LEU A 85 -2.95 3.58 11.31
N HIS A 86 -2.96 3.92 10.02
CA HIS A 86 -3.09 5.31 9.59
C HIS A 86 -4.46 5.89 9.99
N ARG A 87 -5.55 5.15 9.73
CA ARG A 87 -6.91 5.56 10.14
C ARG A 87 -7.03 5.74 11.66
N HIS A 88 -6.44 4.84 12.44
CA HIS A 88 -6.40 4.94 13.89
C HIS A 88 -5.61 6.18 14.34
N SER A 89 -4.42 6.41 13.77
CA SER A 89 -3.62 7.62 14.07
C SER A 89 -4.39 8.90 13.77
N LEU A 90 -5.11 8.97 12.65
CA LEU A 90 -5.97 10.11 12.31
C LEU A 90 -7.11 10.29 13.31
N ALA A 91 -7.80 9.20 13.68
CA ALA A 91 -8.90 9.25 14.65
C ALA A 91 -8.41 9.74 16.02
N THR A 92 -7.26 9.26 16.49
CA THR A 92 -6.65 9.66 17.76
C THR A 92 -6.20 11.12 17.73
N LYS A 93 -5.61 11.59 16.63
CA LYS A 93 -5.25 13.01 16.46
C LYS A 93 -6.48 13.91 16.52
N LYS A 94 -7.54 13.55 15.81
CA LYS A 94 -8.79 14.32 15.75
C LYS A 94 -9.51 14.36 17.10
N ASN A 95 -9.50 13.26 17.85
CA ASN A 95 -10.16 13.13 19.14
C ASN A 95 -9.21 13.31 20.34
N SER A 96 -8.05 13.92 20.13
CA SER A 96 -7.01 14.02 21.16
C SER A 96 -7.45 14.73 22.44
N SER A 97 -8.40 15.67 22.35
CA SER A 97 -9.02 16.32 23.51
C SER A 97 -9.97 15.40 24.29
N VAL A 98 -10.74 14.55 23.61
CA VAL A 98 -11.69 13.61 24.22
C VAL A 98 -10.95 12.45 24.88
N ILE A 99 -9.88 11.96 24.24
CA ILE A 99 -9.07 10.85 24.76
C ILE A 99 -8.29 11.30 26.00
N LYS A 100 -7.76 12.53 26.03
CA LYS A 100 -7.08 13.09 27.22
C LYS A 100 -8.01 13.29 28.42
N ALA A 101 -9.30 13.57 28.21
CA ALA A 101 -10.26 13.75 29.29
C ALA A 101 -10.74 12.42 29.93
N SER A 102 -10.35 11.28 29.35
CA SER A 102 -10.76 9.93 29.76
C SER A 102 -9.65 9.13 30.45
N THR A 103 -8.52 9.80 30.74
CA THR A 103 -7.33 9.28 31.44
C THR A 103 -6.94 10.25 32.54
#